data_AF-A0A540LZB3-F1
#
_entry.id   AF-A0A540LZB3-F1
#
_cell.length_a   1.000
_cell.length_b   1.000
_cell.length_c   1.000
_cell.angle_alpha   90.00
_cell.angle_beta   90.00
_cell.angle_gamma   90.00
#
_symmetry.space_group_name_H-M   'P 1'
#
loop_
_entity.id
_entity.type
_entity.pdbx_description
1 polymer ?
#
loop_
_entity_poly.entity_id
_entity_poly.type
_entity_poly.pdbx_seq_one_letter_code
_entity_poly.pdbx_strand_id
1 'polypeptide(L)'
;MVEAAEPSHKCPTMPEVVEELHRMTNIGFPIAAMSLVGYLKNMVLVVCMGRLGSLELAGGALGIGFTNITGYSVLSGLAMGMEPLCSQAFGSQNFSIAFHTLQRTILLLLLTSFPIALLWANLEPLMLLLHQNQDITKIASLYCQFAIPDLLANSLLHPIRADEWRILIRLAFQSCLGVCLEWWWYEYMTILTGYLQKPHIALAASAIVIQTTSLMYTLPAALSASVSTRVGNELGAGQPKKAHLAAVVAVGMALVSSLLGLLLTTLGRGVWGRIFTNDSEVLELTMSVLPIIGLCEIANCPQTTSCGILRGSARPGIGAWINFYSFYMVGTPVAIVLTFVWRLGFKGLCYGLLAAQITCVVSILTVVHKTDWERESLKTKELVGKNNDRMAAFAHADETVKCEEGVAN
;
A
#
# COMPACT_ATOMS: atom_id res chain seq x y z
N MET A 1 36.01 11.57 33.39
CA MET A 1 35.37 10.25 33.21
C MET A 1 33.96 10.52 32.71
N VAL A 2 33.70 10.20 31.44
CA VAL A 2 32.39 10.36 30.81
C VAL A 2 31.52 9.21 31.32
N GLU A 3 30.49 9.55 32.10
CA GLU A 3 29.48 8.61 32.56
C GLU A 3 28.69 8.13 31.33
N ALA A 4 28.83 6.84 31.02
CA ALA A 4 28.09 6.20 29.95
C ALA A 4 26.60 6.13 30.35
N ALA A 5 25.76 6.92 29.69
CA ALA A 5 24.31 6.81 29.82
C ALA A 5 23.86 5.46 29.26
N GLU A 6 23.48 4.53 30.13
CA GLU A 6 22.79 3.29 29.77
C GLU A 6 21.44 3.62 29.08
N PRO A 7 21.11 3.01 27.93
CA PRO A 7 19.78 3.14 27.36
C PRO A 7 18.82 2.27 28.16
N SER A 8 18.09 2.88 29.10
CA SER A 8 17.00 2.21 29.81
C SER A 8 15.82 1.94 28.84
N HIS A 9 15.85 0.80 28.16
CA HIS A 9 14.66 0.21 27.54
C HIS A 9 13.72 -0.26 28.66
N LYS A 10 13.00 0.66 29.30
CA LYS A 10 11.86 0.29 30.13
C LYS A 10 10.80 -0.35 29.23
N CYS A 11 10.41 -1.59 29.53
CA CYS A 11 9.25 -2.22 28.89
C CYS A 11 8.03 -1.30 29.04
N PRO A 12 7.23 -1.14 27.98
CA PRO A 12 6.04 -0.30 28.05
C PRO A 12 5.06 -0.85 29.07
N THR A 13 4.42 0.04 29.81
CA THR A 13 3.44 -0.37 30.81
C THR A 13 2.14 -0.80 30.13
N MET A 14 1.41 -1.76 30.72
CA MET A 14 0.13 -2.22 30.16
C MET A 14 -0.88 -1.09 29.87
N PRO A 15 -1.01 -0.05 30.72
CA PRO A 15 -1.90 1.08 30.42
C PRO A 15 -1.50 1.85 29.16
N GLU A 16 -0.20 2.08 28.95
CA GLU A 16 0.32 2.76 27.75
C GLU A 16 0.04 1.95 26.47
N VAL A 17 0.18 0.62 26.55
CA VAL A 17 -0.15 -0.29 25.43
C VAL A 17 -1.64 -0.23 25.09
N VAL A 18 -2.52 -0.26 26.10
CA VAL A 18 -3.98 -0.21 25.89
C VAL A 18 -4.41 1.15 25.34
N GLU A 19 -3.82 2.24 25.84
CA GLU A 19 -4.10 3.57 25.31
C GLU A 19 -3.68 3.69 23.84
N GLU A 20 -2.48 3.22 23.49
CA GLU A 20 -2.00 3.27 22.11
C GLU A 20 -2.82 2.37 21.19
N LEU A 21 -3.23 1.18 21.67
CA LEU A 21 -4.15 0.30 20.97
C LEU A 21 -5.45 1.04 20.62
N HIS A 22 -6.08 1.68 21.61
CA HIS A 22 -7.32 2.42 21.42
C HIS A 22 -7.17 3.57 20.41
N ARG A 23 -6.07 4.33 20.49
CA ARG A 23 -5.77 5.40 19.53
C ARG A 23 -5.61 4.86 18.11
N MET A 24 -4.91 3.74 17.94
CA MET A 24 -4.74 3.11 16.64
C MET A 24 -6.04 2.55 16.08
N THR A 25 -6.86 1.89 16.91
CA THR A 25 -8.17 1.38 16.49
C THR A 25 -9.12 2.49 16.07
N ASN A 26 -9.10 3.65 16.76
CA ASN A 26 -9.94 4.80 16.38
C ASN A 26 -9.59 5.37 15.00
N ILE A 27 -8.30 5.36 14.62
CA ILE A 27 -7.87 5.77 13.28
C ILE A 27 -8.14 4.65 12.26
N GLY A 28 -7.86 3.40 12.62
CA GLY A 28 -7.92 2.25 11.72
C GLY A 28 -9.33 1.79 11.39
N PHE A 29 -10.27 1.89 12.31
CA PHE A 29 -11.64 1.45 12.11
C PHE A 29 -12.34 2.13 10.90
N PRO A 30 -12.37 3.47 10.78
CA PRO A 30 -12.99 4.10 9.61
C PRO A 30 -12.25 3.75 8.31
N ILE A 31 -10.92 3.61 8.35
CA ILE A 31 -10.12 3.22 7.16
C ILE A 31 -10.46 1.79 6.74
N ALA A 32 -10.53 0.85 7.68
CA ALA A 32 -10.92 -0.54 7.43
C ALA A 32 -12.34 -0.62 6.87
N ALA A 33 -13.27 0.17 7.40
CA ALA A 33 -14.65 0.24 6.89
C ALA A 33 -14.68 0.76 5.44
N MET A 34 -13.94 1.82 5.12
CA MET A 34 -13.83 2.34 3.75
C MET A 34 -13.21 1.30 2.81
N SER A 35 -12.14 0.62 3.22
CA SER A 35 -11.51 -0.44 2.44
C SER A 35 -12.45 -1.63 2.22
N LEU A 36 -13.25 -2.01 3.21
CA LEU A 36 -14.25 -3.07 3.08
C LEU A 36 -15.35 -2.70 2.08
N VAL A 37 -15.85 -1.46 2.12
CA VAL A 37 -16.82 -0.96 1.13
C VAL A 37 -16.20 -0.98 -0.28
N GLY A 38 -14.94 -0.59 -0.42
CA GLY A 38 -14.20 -0.68 -1.69
C GLY A 38 -14.08 -2.12 -2.21
N TYR A 39 -13.77 -3.07 -1.33
CA TYR A 39 -13.74 -4.50 -1.68
C TYR A 39 -15.11 -5.00 -2.12
N LEU A 40 -16.17 -4.69 -1.36
CA LEU A 40 -17.54 -5.11 -1.69
C LEU A 40 -17.99 -4.55 -3.05
N LYS A 41 -17.65 -3.29 -3.36
CA LYS A 41 -17.87 -2.68 -4.68
C LYS A 41 -17.24 -3.53 -5.79
N ASN A 42 -15.97 -3.90 -5.65
CA ASN A 42 -15.26 -4.70 -6.66
C ASN A 42 -15.83 -6.12 -6.77
N MET A 43 -16.19 -6.74 -5.64
CA MET A 43 -16.81 -8.06 -5.62
C MET A 43 -18.15 -8.07 -6.38
N VAL A 44 -19.02 -7.09 -6.10
CA VAL A 44 -20.32 -6.96 -6.79
C VAL A 44 -20.12 -6.75 -8.29
N LEU A 45 -19.14 -5.92 -8.69
CA LEU A 45 -18.81 -5.71 -10.10
C LEU A 45 -18.45 -7.04 -10.80
N VAL A 46 -17.59 -7.85 -10.20
CA VAL A 46 -17.20 -9.17 -10.76
C VAL A 46 -18.39 -10.12 -10.85
N VAL A 47 -19.23 -10.18 -9.80
CA VAL A 47 -20.44 -11.01 -9.81
C VAL A 47 -21.40 -10.59 -10.93
N CYS A 48 -21.60 -9.29 -11.12
CA CYS A 48 -22.44 -8.77 -12.19
C CYS A 48 -21.89 -9.12 -13.58
N MET A 49 -20.59 -8.97 -13.80
CA MET A 49 -19.95 -9.36 -15.08
C MET A 49 -20.05 -10.86 -15.33
N GLY A 50 -19.89 -11.69 -14.30
CA GLY A 50 -20.08 -13.14 -14.41
C GLY A 50 -21.51 -13.55 -14.80
N ARG A 51 -22.53 -12.73 -14.49
CA ARG A 51 -23.91 -12.96 -14.91
C ARG A 51 -24.20 -12.52 -16.35
N LEU A 52 -23.40 -11.61 -16.91
CA LEU A 52 -23.57 -11.13 -18.29
C LEU A 52 -23.07 -12.17 -19.30
N GLY A 53 -21.97 -12.86 -18.98
CA GLY A 53 -21.43 -13.92 -19.82
C GLY A 53 -19.94 -14.16 -19.58
N SER A 54 -19.41 -15.24 -20.14
CA SER A 54 -17.99 -15.58 -20.02
C SER A 54 -17.07 -14.60 -20.77
N LEU A 55 -17.57 -13.97 -21.83
CA LEU A 55 -16.84 -12.97 -22.61
C LEU A 55 -16.70 -11.64 -21.86
N GLU A 56 -17.79 -11.18 -21.25
CA GLU A 56 -17.86 -9.96 -20.44
C GLU A 56 -17.03 -10.10 -19.16
N LEU A 57 -17.05 -11.28 -18.54
CA LEU A 57 -16.21 -11.60 -17.40
C LEU A 57 -14.72 -11.57 -17.77
N ALA A 58 -14.33 -12.16 -18.91
CA ALA A 58 -12.95 -12.18 -19.36
C ALA A 58 -12.43 -10.78 -19.72
N GLY A 59 -13.21 -10.01 -20.49
CA GLY A 59 -12.88 -8.62 -20.85
C GLY A 59 -12.87 -7.70 -19.63
N GLY A 60 -13.81 -7.88 -18.70
CA GLY A 60 -13.88 -7.14 -17.45
C GLY A 60 -12.72 -7.43 -16.50
N ALA A 61 -12.33 -8.70 -16.35
CA ALA A 61 -11.16 -9.07 -15.55
C ALA A 61 -9.86 -8.50 -16.13
N LEU A 62 -9.69 -8.55 -17.46
CA LEU A 62 -8.57 -7.93 -18.15
C LEU A 62 -8.54 -6.41 -17.95
N GLY A 63 -9.70 -5.75 -18.07
CA GLY A 63 -9.86 -4.32 -17.81
C GLY A 63 -9.51 -3.94 -16.37
N ILE A 64 -9.99 -4.70 -15.38
CA ILE A 64 -9.68 -4.49 -13.96
C ILE A 64 -8.18 -4.65 -13.69
N GLY A 65 -7.56 -5.72 -14.19
CA GLY A 65 -6.11 -5.94 -14.03
C GLY A 65 -5.32 -4.79 -14.66
N PHE A 66 -5.69 -4.38 -15.87
CA PHE A 66 -5.04 -3.28 -16.57
C PHE A 66 -5.15 -1.95 -15.83
N THR A 67 -6.34 -1.57 -15.34
CA THR A 67 -6.54 -0.33 -14.59
C THR A 67 -5.86 -0.36 -13.22
N ASN A 68 -5.81 -1.51 -12.55
CA ASN A 68 -5.07 -1.68 -11.30
C ASN A 68 -3.56 -1.50 -11.50
N ILE A 69 -2.97 -2.13 -12.53
CA ILE A 69 -1.53 -2.07 -12.83
C ILE A 69 -1.11 -0.65 -13.23
N THR A 70 -1.87 -0.03 -14.12
CA THR A 70 -1.44 1.21 -14.79
C THR A 70 -1.94 2.49 -14.11
N GLY A 71 -3.03 2.41 -13.33
CA GLY A 71 -3.65 3.58 -12.71
C GLY A 71 -3.76 3.51 -11.19
N TYR A 72 -4.61 2.62 -10.66
CA TYR A 72 -4.97 2.65 -9.24
C TYR A 72 -3.77 2.42 -8.30
N SER A 73 -2.87 1.49 -8.63
CA SER A 73 -1.63 1.26 -7.85
C SER A 73 -0.71 2.49 -7.85
N VAL A 74 -0.56 3.13 -9.01
CA VAL A 74 0.27 4.33 -9.19
C VAL A 74 -0.29 5.50 -8.38
N LEU A 75 -1.60 5.79 -8.52
CA LEU A 75 -2.25 6.89 -7.80
C LEU A 75 -2.25 6.63 -6.28
N SER A 76 -2.57 5.42 -5.85
CA SER A 76 -2.56 5.05 -4.43
C SER A 76 -1.16 5.22 -3.83
N GLY A 77 -0.12 4.72 -4.50
CA GLY A 77 1.23 4.82 -4.00
C GLY A 77 1.80 6.24 -4.00
N LEU A 78 1.45 7.08 -4.99
CA LEU A 78 1.78 8.51 -4.99
C LEU A 78 1.09 9.25 -3.84
N ALA A 79 -0.19 8.96 -3.61
CA ALA A 79 -0.95 9.53 -2.49
C ALA A 79 -0.32 9.16 -1.15
N MET A 80 0.08 7.89 -0.95
CA MET A 80 0.76 7.44 0.28
C MET A 80 2.11 8.14 0.54
N GLY A 81 2.72 8.76 -0.47
CA GLY A 81 3.92 9.58 -0.32
C GLY A 81 3.74 10.82 0.55
N MET A 82 2.51 11.33 0.66
CA MET A 82 2.22 12.53 1.43
C MET A 82 2.07 12.25 2.93
N GLU A 83 1.72 11.02 3.31
CA GLU A 83 1.43 10.62 4.69
C GLU A 83 2.49 11.10 5.69
N PRO A 84 3.80 10.83 5.50
CA PRO A 84 4.84 11.34 6.40
C PRO A 84 4.82 12.85 6.58
N LEU A 85 4.68 13.61 5.50
CA LEU A 85 4.76 15.07 5.54
C LEU A 85 3.54 15.66 6.27
N CYS A 86 2.34 15.18 5.97
CA CYS A 86 1.12 15.65 6.63
C CYS A 86 1.04 15.24 8.10
N SER A 87 1.37 13.99 8.42
CA SER A 87 1.36 13.49 9.81
C SER A 87 2.42 14.16 10.68
N GLN A 88 3.65 14.30 10.18
CA GLN A 88 4.71 15.00 10.92
C GLN A 88 4.40 16.51 11.08
N ALA A 89 3.85 17.16 10.06
CA ALA A 89 3.41 18.55 10.16
C ALA A 89 2.25 18.74 11.14
N PHE A 90 1.30 17.80 11.16
CA PHE A 90 0.21 17.79 12.14
C PHE A 90 0.75 17.60 13.57
N GLY A 91 1.68 16.67 13.77
CA GLY A 91 2.34 16.42 15.04
C GLY A 91 3.11 17.63 15.59
N SER A 92 3.76 18.39 14.71
CA SER A 92 4.47 19.62 15.09
C SER A 92 3.58 20.86 15.17
N GLN A 93 2.25 20.71 15.00
CA GLN A 93 1.26 21.79 14.91
C GLN A 93 1.50 22.79 13.76
N ASN A 94 2.26 22.41 12.73
CA ASN A 94 2.49 23.25 11.56
C ASN A 94 1.48 22.95 10.45
N PHE A 95 0.23 23.37 10.67
CA PHE A 95 -0.88 23.09 9.75
C PHE A 95 -0.71 23.72 8.37
N SER A 96 0.09 24.78 8.25
CA SER A 96 0.44 25.39 6.96
C SER A 96 1.12 24.36 6.05
N ILE A 97 2.13 23.65 6.54
CA ILE A 97 2.84 22.63 5.75
C ILE A 97 1.91 21.46 5.38
N ALA A 98 1.07 21.02 6.31
CA ALA A 98 0.10 19.95 6.06
C ALA A 98 -0.86 20.32 4.92
N PHE A 99 -1.39 21.55 4.95
CA PHE A 99 -2.26 22.06 3.90
C PHE A 99 -1.54 22.15 2.56
N HIS A 100 -0.40 22.85 2.48
CA HIS A 100 0.37 22.97 1.23
C HIS A 100 0.81 21.61 0.65
N THR A 101 1.11 20.62 1.50
CA THR A 101 1.47 19.26 1.07
C THR A 101 0.28 18.55 0.42
N LEU A 102 -0.91 18.64 1.02
CA LEU A 102 -2.14 18.08 0.45
C LEU A 102 -2.41 18.66 -0.95
N GLN A 103 -2.36 19.98 -1.07
CA GLN A 103 -2.56 20.72 -2.32
C GLN A 103 -1.62 20.25 -3.45
N ARG A 104 -0.32 20.07 -3.14
CA ARG A 104 0.68 19.62 -4.11
C ARG A 104 0.48 18.16 -4.50
N THR A 105 0.05 17.31 -3.56
CA THR A 105 -0.22 15.88 -3.83
C THR A 105 -1.38 15.73 -4.82
N ILE A 106 -2.44 16.51 -4.66
CA ILE A 106 -3.58 16.57 -5.58
C ILE A 106 -3.11 16.94 -6.99
N LEU A 107 -2.31 18.00 -7.12
CA LEU A 107 -1.78 18.41 -8.43
C LEU A 107 -0.87 17.34 -9.03
N LEU A 108 -0.05 16.66 -8.23
CA LEU A 108 0.76 15.52 -8.67
C LEU A 108 -0.12 14.38 -9.20
N LEU A 109 -1.20 14.04 -8.49
CA LEU A 109 -2.15 13.00 -8.90
C LEU A 109 -2.87 13.39 -10.19
N LEU A 110 -3.32 14.65 -10.34
CA LEU A 110 -3.94 15.17 -11.56
C LEU A 110 -3.01 15.14 -12.78
N LEU A 111 -1.76 15.57 -12.59
CA LEU A 111 -0.77 15.51 -13.66
C LEU A 111 -0.44 14.08 -14.06
N THR A 112 -0.47 13.15 -13.11
CA THR A 112 -0.23 11.72 -13.37
C THR A 112 -1.48 11.05 -13.97
N SER A 113 -2.68 11.51 -13.62
CA SER A 113 -3.93 10.96 -14.15
C SER A 113 -4.10 11.25 -15.65
N PHE A 114 -3.57 12.37 -16.14
CA PHE A 114 -3.64 12.72 -17.57
C PHE A 114 -2.99 11.68 -18.51
N PRO A 115 -1.70 11.30 -18.35
CA PRO A 115 -1.09 10.26 -19.19
C PRO A 115 -1.73 8.88 -19.00
N ILE A 116 -2.21 8.55 -17.79
CA ILE A 116 -2.94 7.30 -17.53
C ILE A 116 -4.26 7.29 -18.32
N ALA A 117 -5.03 8.39 -18.29
CA ALA A 117 -6.26 8.51 -19.05
C ALA A 117 -6.02 8.40 -20.57
N LEU A 118 -4.93 8.98 -21.07
CA LEU A 118 -4.55 8.84 -22.48
C LEU A 118 -4.20 7.40 -22.83
N LEU A 119 -3.48 6.69 -21.96
CA LEU A 119 -3.19 5.25 -22.12
C LEU A 119 -4.49 4.43 -22.15
N TRP A 120 -5.42 4.71 -21.25
CA TRP A 120 -6.71 4.01 -21.15
C TRP A 120 -7.61 4.27 -22.37
N ALA A 121 -7.62 5.50 -22.89
CA ALA A 121 -8.36 5.86 -24.10
C ALA A 121 -7.82 5.14 -25.36
N ASN A 122 -6.54 4.74 -25.37
CA ASN A 122 -5.88 4.05 -26.49
C ASN A 122 -5.66 2.55 -26.21
N LEU A 123 -6.41 1.95 -25.29
CA LEU A 123 -6.21 0.55 -24.89
C LEU A 123 -6.49 -0.44 -26.03
N GLU A 124 -7.54 -0.23 -26.82
CA GLU A 124 -7.92 -1.14 -27.91
C GLU A 124 -6.81 -1.29 -28.98
N PRO A 125 -6.27 -0.20 -29.56
CA PRO A 125 -5.12 -0.30 -30.47
C PRO A 125 -3.90 -0.99 -29.86
N LEU A 126 -3.61 -0.74 -28.58
CA LEU A 126 -2.45 -1.30 -27.89
C LEU A 126 -2.59 -2.81 -27.68
N MET A 127 -3.78 -3.27 -27.28
CA MET A 127 -4.06 -4.68 -27.05
C MET A 127 -4.13 -5.49 -28.35
N LEU A 128 -4.63 -4.89 -29.44
CA LEU A 128 -4.58 -5.50 -30.76
C LEU A 128 -3.14 -5.66 -31.27
N LEU A 129 -2.25 -4.69 -30.98
CA LEU A 129 -0.82 -4.79 -31.27
C LEU A 129 -0.15 -5.95 -30.51
N LEU A 130 -0.64 -6.24 -29.29
CA LEU A 130 -0.20 -7.37 -28.48
C LEU A 130 -0.85 -8.71 -28.87
N HIS A 131 -1.53 -8.77 -30.03
CA HIS A 131 -2.20 -9.95 -30.56
C HIS A 131 -3.27 -10.55 -29.63
N GLN A 132 -3.92 -9.72 -28.80
CA GLN A 132 -5.06 -10.15 -27.99
C GLN A 132 -6.32 -10.35 -28.84
N ASN A 133 -7.24 -11.18 -28.34
CA ASN A 133 -8.52 -11.43 -29.03
C ASN A 133 -9.31 -10.12 -29.15
N GLN A 134 -9.80 -9.84 -30.35
CA GLN A 134 -10.50 -8.60 -30.68
C GLN A 134 -11.75 -8.38 -29.84
N ASP A 135 -12.48 -9.44 -29.50
CA ASP A 135 -13.74 -9.33 -28.74
C ASP A 135 -13.48 -9.03 -27.25
N ILE A 136 -12.48 -9.68 -26.66
CA ILE A 136 -12.05 -9.43 -25.27
C ILE A 136 -11.46 -8.02 -25.14
N THR A 137 -10.68 -7.60 -26.14
CA THR A 137 -10.03 -6.29 -26.19
C THR A 137 -11.03 -5.13 -26.24
N LYS A 138 -12.11 -5.27 -27.02
CA LYS A 138 -13.17 -4.25 -27.10
C LYS A 138 -13.85 -4.02 -25.75
N ILE A 139 -14.15 -5.10 -25.03
CA ILE A 139 -14.80 -5.02 -23.70
C ILE A 139 -13.84 -4.40 -22.69
N ALA A 140 -12.57 -4.80 -22.68
CA ALA A 140 -11.56 -4.22 -21.79
C ALA A 140 -11.34 -2.72 -22.05
N SER A 141 -11.32 -2.30 -23.33
CA SER A 141 -11.23 -0.90 -23.75
C SER A 141 -12.43 -0.08 -23.28
N LEU A 142 -13.65 -0.60 -23.47
CA LEU A 142 -14.88 0.03 -23.00
C LEU A 142 -14.86 0.23 -21.47
N TYR A 143 -14.45 -0.81 -20.73
CA TYR A 143 -14.31 -0.71 -19.27
C TYR A 143 -13.34 0.40 -18.86
N CYS A 144 -12.18 0.49 -19.50
CA CYS A 144 -11.17 1.50 -19.18
C CYS A 144 -11.64 2.93 -19.50
N GLN A 145 -12.40 3.13 -20.58
CA GLN A 145 -13.00 4.43 -20.90
C GLN A 145 -13.99 4.89 -19.83
N PHE A 146 -14.82 3.98 -19.32
CA PHE A 146 -15.74 4.29 -18.21
C PHE A 146 -15.04 4.46 -16.86
N ALA A 147 -13.80 4.00 -16.71
CA ALA A 147 -12.98 4.23 -15.52
C ALA A 147 -12.27 5.61 -15.51
N ILE A 148 -12.19 6.33 -16.64
CA ILE A 148 -11.52 7.64 -16.73
C ILE A 148 -12.12 8.68 -15.76
N PRO A 149 -13.45 8.83 -15.62
CA PRO A 149 -14.03 9.76 -14.65
C PRO A 149 -13.67 9.43 -13.19
N ASP A 150 -13.51 8.15 -12.86
CA ASP A 150 -13.10 7.69 -11.53
C ASP A 150 -11.66 8.12 -11.21
N LEU A 151 -10.77 8.14 -12.21
CA LEU A 151 -9.40 8.63 -12.09
C LEU A 151 -9.32 10.11 -11.68
N LEU A 152 -10.18 10.95 -12.27
CA LEU A 152 -10.29 12.38 -11.95
C LEU A 152 -10.93 12.60 -10.58
N ALA A 153 -11.96 11.82 -10.23
CA ALA A 153 -12.60 11.88 -8.91
C ALA A 153 -11.61 11.56 -7.78
N ASN A 154 -10.72 10.57 -7.99
CA ASN A 154 -9.65 10.24 -7.04
C ASN A 154 -8.61 11.36 -6.86
N SER A 155 -8.58 12.36 -7.76
CA SER A 155 -7.53 13.36 -7.81
C SER A 155 -7.93 14.77 -7.31
N LEU A 156 -9.21 15.08 -6.98
CA LEU A 156 -9.76 16.46 -7.02
C LEU A 156 -10.18 17.20 -5.72
N LEU A 157 -9.77 16.83 -4.50
CA LEU A 157 -10.23 17.54 -3.26
C LEU A 157 -9.33 18.72 -2.75
N HIS A 158 -9.41 19.90 -3.40
CA HIS A 158 -9.08 21.31 -2.95
C HIS A 158 -7.59 21.80 -2.74
N PRO A 159 -7.34 23.13 -2.57
CA PRO A 159 -6.80 24.17 -3.52
C PRO A 159 -5.24 24.24 -3.62
N ILE A 160 -4.55 25.34 -4.02
CA ILE A 160 -3.11 25.32 -4.48
C ILE A 160 -2.19 26.46 -3.91
N ARG A 161 -0.91 26.14 -3.57
CA ARG A 161 0.32 27.00 -3.65
C ARG A 161 1.66 26.22 -3.55
N ALA A 162 2.70 26.68 -4.25
CA ALA A 162 3.94 25.95 -4.56
C ALA A 162 5.16 26.42 -3.77
N ASP A 163 5.93 25.49 -3.14
CA ASP A 163 7.30 25.76 -2.63
C ASP A 163 8.17 24.51 -2.26
N GLU A 164 7.68 23.25 -2.19
CA GLU A 164 8.52 22.09 -1.77
C GLU A 164 8.30 20.78 -2.56
N TRP A 165 8.22 20.88 -3.89
CA TRP A 165 7.95 19.74 -4.79
C TRP A 165 8.95 18.59 -4.70
N ARG A 166 10.23 18.87 -4.47
CA ARG A 166 11.30 17.86 -4.56
C ARG A 166 11.19 16.75 -3.53
N ILE A 167 10.84 17.08 -2.28
CA ILE A 167 10.74 16.10 -1.19
C ILE A 167 9.48 15.27 -1.37
N LEU A 168 8.36 15.91 -1.69
CA LEU A 168 7.10 15.23 -1.98
C LEU A 168 7.23 14.23 -3.13
N ILE A 169 7.77 14.66 -4.28
CA ILE A 169 7.96 13.78 -5.45
C ILE A 169 8.85 12.59 -5.10
N ARG A 170 9.94 12.80 -4.34
CA ARG A 170 10.84 11.71 -3.94
C ARG A 170 10.13 10.68 -3.06
N LEU A 171 9.39 11.12 -2.04
CA LEU A 171 8.66 10.23 -1.14
C LEU A 171 7.50 9.53 -1.84
N ALA A 172 6.75 10.25 -2.68
CA ALA A 172 5.67 9.71 -3.51
C ALA A 172 6.16 8.67 -4.50
N PHE A 173 7.25 8.94 -5.23
CA PHE A 173 7.83 7.97 -6.14
C PHE A 173 8.28 6.69 -5.41
N GLN A 174 8.90 6.83 -4.24
CA GLN A 174 9.35 5.68 -3.45
C GLN A 174 8.18 4.85 -2.90
N SER A 175 7.13 5.49 -2.39
CA SER A 175 5.91 4.81 -1.94
C SER A 175 5.19 4.13 -3.12
N CYS A 176 5.10 4.81 -4.27
CA CYS A 176 4.57 4.26 -5.52
C CYS A 176 5.32 3.01 -5.95
N LEU A 177 6.65 3.07 -6.02
CA LEU A 177 7.47 1.92 -6.38
C LEU A 177 7.22 0.75 -5.43
N GLY A 178 7.15 0.98 -4.11
CA GLY A 178 6.90 -0.08 -3.14
C GLY A 178 5.57 -0.80 -3.31
N VAL A 179 4.48 -0.04 -3.54
CA VAL A 179 3.13 -0.58 -3.76
C VAL A 179 3.01 -1.27 -5.11
N CYS A 180 3.51 -0.64 -6.18
CA CYS A 180 3.46 -1.21 -7.53
C CYS A 180 4.23 -2.54 -7.62
N LEU A 181 5.42 -2.62 -7.04
CA LEU A 181 6.21 -3.86 -7.04
C LEU A 181 5.48 -5.02 -6.34
N GLU A 182 4.73 -4.72 -5.28
CA GLU A 182 3.95 -5.74 -4.57
C GLU A 182 2.70 -6.16 -5.37
N TRP A 183 1.99 -5.21 -5.98
CA TRP A 183 0.75 -5.50 -6.70
C TRP A 183 1.02 -6.17 -8.05
N TRP A 184 2.03 -5.69 -8.78
CA TRP A 184 2.45 -6.29 -10.05
C TRP A 184 2.93 -7.72 -9.88
N TRP A 185 3.40 -8.11 -8.69
CA TRP A 185 3.75 -9.50 -8.39
C TRP A 185 2.56 -10.46 -8.54
N TYR A 186 1.36 -10.06 -8.08
CA TYR A 186 0.15 -10.88 -8.21
C TYR A 186 -0.33 -11.01 -9.67
N GLU A 187 -0.16 -9.95 -10.45
CA GLU A 187 -0.48 -9.94 -11.88
C GLU A 187 0.50 -10.80 -12.67
N TYR A 188 1.79 -10.69 -12.34
CA TYR A 188 2.82 -11.58 -12.87
C TYR A 188 2.55 -13.05 -12.53
N MET A 189 2.12 -13.35 -11.30
CA MET A 189 1.70 -14.69 -10.88
C MET A 189 0.53 -15.20 -11.74
N THR A 190 -0.49 -14.37 -11.99
CA THR A 190 -1.64 -14.71 -12.84
C THR A 190 -1.24 -14.97 -14.29
N ILE A 191 -0.30 -14.23 -14.83
CA ILE A 191 0.24 -14.50 -16.16
C ILE A 191 0.93 -15.88 -16.17
N LEU A 192 1.73 -16.19 -15.15
CA LEU A 192 2.40 -17.50 -15.05
C LEU A 192 1.43 -18.68 -14.90
N THR A 193 0.26 -18.51 -14.26
CA THR A 193 -0.73 -19.60 -14.20
C THR A 193 -1.30 -19.96 -15.57
N GLY A 194 -1.33 -19.01 -16.50
CA GLY A 194 -1.73 -19.23 -17.90
C GLY A 194 -0.80 -20.19 -18.67
N TYR A 195 0.44 -20.38 -18.21
CA TYR A 195 1.41 -21.30 -18.85
C TYR A 195 1.40 -22.71 -18.23
N LEU A 196 0.51 -23.00 -17.29
CA LEU A 196 0.37 -24.33 -16.70
C LEU A 196 -0.39 -25.29 -17.62
N GLN A 197 -0.18 -26.60 -17.44
CA GLN A 197 -0.81 -27.64 -18.27
C GLN A 197 -2.35 -27.61 -18.28
N LYS A 198 -2.97 -27.19 -17.16
CA LYS A 198 -4.42 -26.98 -17.03
C LYS A 198 -4.71 -25.50 -16.71
N PRO A 199 -4.61 -24.59 -17.70
CA PRO A 199 -4.62 -23.14 -17.44
C PRO A 199 -5.98 -22.68 -16.92
N HIS A 200 -7.09 -23.23 -17.41
CA HIS A 200 -8.44 -22.86 -16.96
C HIS A 200 -8.66 -23.07 -15.46
N ILE A 201 -8.17 -24.17 -14.91
CA ILE A 201 -8.33 -24.53 -13.49
C ILE A 201 -7.42 -23.67 -12.63
N ALA A 202 -6.16 -23.49 -13.05
CA ALA A 202 -5.19 -22.70 -12.32
C ALA A 202 -5.54 -21.20 -12.31
N LEU A 203 -6.05 -20.67 -13.43
CA LEU A 203 -6.52 -19.29 -13.54
C LEU A 203 -7.76 -19.04 -12.66
N ALA A 204 -8.71 -19.97 -12.63
CA ALA A 204 -9.86 -19.88 -11.75
C ALA A 204 -9.44 -19.91 -10.26
N ALA A 205 -8.54 -20.81 -9.89
CA ALA A 205 -7.99 -20.87 -8.52
C ALA A 205 -7.19 -19.61 -8.17
N SER A 206 -6.40 -19.05 -9.08
CA SER A 206 -5.66 -17.81 -8.84
C SER A 206 -6.58 -16.60 -8.66
N ALA A 207 -7.70 -16.53 -9.40
CA ALA A 207 -8.71 -15.50 -9.21
C ALA A 207 -9.33 -15.59 -7.81
N ILE A 208 -9.67 -16.79 -7.33
CA ILE A 208 -10.19 -16.99 -5.96
C ILE A 208 -9.14 -16.56 -4.93
N VAL A 209 -7.86 -16.92 -5.13
CA VAL A 209 -6.76 -16.52 -4.24
C VAL A 209 -6.60 -15.00 -4.21
N ILE A 210 -6.64 -14.31 -5.35
CA ILE A 210 -6.54 -12.85 -5.42
C ILE A 210 -7.71 -12.18 -4.70
N GLN A 211 -8.94 -12.66 -4.90
CA GLN A 211 -10.11 -12.14 -4.19
C GLN A 211 -10.00 -12.35 -2.68
N THR A 212 -9.53 -13.52 -2.26
CA THR A 212 -9.31 -13.86 -0.85
C THR A 212 -8.26 -12.93 -0.23
N THR A 213 -7.11 -12.79 -0.90
CA THR A 213 -6.00 -11.94 -0.43
C THR A 213 -6.42 -10.47 -0.39
N SER A 214 -7.18 -10.00 -1.37
CA SER A 214 -7.71 -8.63 -1.40
C SER A 214 -8.64 -8.34 -0.22
N LEU A 215 -9.51 -9.29 0.15
CA LEU A 215 -10.35 -9.18 1.35
C LEU A 215 -9.50 -9.11 2.61
N MET A 216 -8.50 -10.01 2.72
CA MET A 216 -7.62 -10.07 3.88
C MET A 216 -6.76 -8.82 4.03
N TYR A 217 -6.33 -8.21 2.92
CA TYR A 217 -5.50 -7.00 2.87
C TYR A 217 -6.19 -5.74 3.44
N THR A 218 -7.52 -5.75 3.60
CA THR A 218 -8.27 -4.60 4.16
C THR A 218 -7.79 -4.20 5.57
N LEU A 219 -7.56 -5.18 6.45
CA LEU A 219 -7.12 -4.93 7.82
C LEU A 219 -5.62 -4.50 7.89
N PRO A 220 -4.67 -5.19 7.24
CA PRO A 220 -3.29 -4.72 7.10
C PRO A 220 -3.18 -3.30 6.53
N ALA A 221 -3.95 -2.96 5.50
CA ALA A 221 -3.94 -1.62 4.91
C ALA A 221 -4.38 -0.55 5.92
N ALA A 222 -5.48 -0.80 6.64
CA ALA A 222 -5.98 0.10 7.67
C ALA A 222 -4.98 0.27 8.83
N LEU A 223 -4.38 -0.82 9.28
CA LEU A 223 -3.36 -0.81 10.33
C LEU A 223 -2.11 -0.04 9.88
N SER A 224 -1.69 -0.24 8.64
CA SER A 224 -0.55 0.44 8.00
C SER A 224 -0.75 1.95 7.91
N ALA A 225 -1.93 2.41 7.49
CA ALA A 225 -2.27 3.83 7.47
C ALA A 225 -2.35 4.44 8.89
N SER A 226 -2.89 3.67 9.84
CA SER A 226 -3.01 4.10 11.24
C SER A 226 -1.65 4.27 11.91
N VAL A 227 -0.76 3.29 11.78
CA VAL A 227 0.60 3.37 12.34
C VAL A 227 1.43 4.44 11.63
N SER A 228 1.30 4.59 10.31
CA SER A 228 1.96 5.67 9.55
C SER A 228 1.60 7.04 10.12
N THR A 229 0.30 7.27 10.34
CA THR A 229 -0.22 8.51 10.93
C THR A 229 0.26 8.70 12.38
N ARG A 230 0.15 7.67 13.23
CA ARG A 230 0.56 7.77 14.64
C ARG A 230 2.06 8.02 14.77
N VAL A 231 2.90 7.23 14.10
CA VAL A 231 4.36 7.38 14.12
C VAL A 231 4.76 8.76 13.59
N GLY A 232 4.17 9.22 12.49
CA GLY A 232 4.43 10.55 11.97
C GLY A 232 4.04 11.67 12.94
N ASN A 233 2.85 11.59 13.55
CA ASN A 233 2.40 12.58 14.54
C ASN A 233 3.32 12.64 15.77
N GLU A 234 3.72 11.49 16.33
CA GLU A 234 4.59 11.44 17.51
C GLU A 234 6.03 11.90 17.20
N LEU A 235 6.56 11.59 16.00
CA LEU A 235 7.85 12.11 15.55
C LEU A 235 7.80 13.64 15.33
N GLY A 236 6.71 14.15 14.74
CA GLY A 236 6.45 15.57 14.56
C GLY A 236 6.33 16.33 15.88
N ALA A 237 5.73 15.70 16.90
CA ALA A 237 5.61 16.25 18.24
C ALA A 237 6.92 16.19 19.06
N GLY A 238 8.00 15.63 18.49
CA GLY A 238 9.27 15.46 19.19
C GLY A 238 9.25 14.39 20.27
N GLN A 239 8.39 13.37 20.15
CA GLN A 239 8.19 12.30 21.14
C GLN A 239 8.65 10.92 20.60
N PRO A 240 9.96 10.70 20.41
CA PRO A 240 10.49 9.48 19.78
C PRO A 240 10.15 8.19 20.55
N LYS A 241 10.06 8.26 21.89
CA LYS A 241 9.66 7.11 22.72
C LYS A 241 8.22 6.65 22.44
N LYS A 242 7.30 7.59 22.22
CA LYS A 242 5.91 7.26 21.86
C LYS A 242 5.79 6.77 20.42
N ALA A 243 6.60 7.31 19.51
CA ALA A 243 6.69 6.79 18.14
C ALA A 243 7.18 5.32 18.12
N HIS A 244 8.18 4.99 18.94
CA HIS A 244 8.64 3.60 19.11
C HIS A 244 7.54 2.71 19.71
N LEU A 245 6.84 3.17 20.75
CA LEU A 245 5.74 2.43 21.36
C LEU A 245 4.63 2.13 20.33
N ALA A 246 4.22 3.14 19.56
CA ALA A 246 3.25 3.00 18.48
C ALA A 246 3.68 1.91 17.48
N ALA A 247 4.94 1.94 17.03
CA ALA A 247 5.47 0.93 16.12
C ALA A 247 5.41 -0.50 16.69
N VAL A 248 5.79 -0.70 17.96
CA VAL A 248 5.77 -2.01 18.62
C VAL A 248 4.33 -2.53 18.78
N VAL A 249 3.41 -1.67 19.24
CA VAL A 249 1.99 -2.04 19.40
C VAL A 249 1.36 -2.39 18.06
N ALA A 250 1.69 -1.65 17.00
CA ALA A 250 1.22 -1.93 15.65
C ALA A 250 1.70 -3.29 15.12
N VAL A 251 2.97 -3.63 15.28
CA VAL A 251 3.49 -4.95 14.88
C VAL A 251 2.83 -6.07 15.69
N GLY A 252 2.58 -5.85 16.99
CA GLY A 252 1.82 -6.79 17.83
C GLY A 252 0.39 -7.02 17.33
N MET A 253 -0.35 -5.95 17.01
CA MET A 253 -1.67 -6.04 16.39
C MET A 253 -1.63 -6.79 15.06
N ALA A 254 -0.64 -6.50 14.22
CA ALA A 254 -0.47 -7.13 12.92
C ALA A 254 -0.31 -8.65 13.05
N LEU A 255 0.50 -9.12 14.00
CA LEU A 255 0.67 -10.55 14.26
C LEU A 255 -0.63 -11.21 14.72
N VAL A 256 -1.39 -10.58 15.62
CA VAL A 256 -2.69 -11.10 16.10
C VAL A 256 -3.69 -11.19 14.95
N SER A 257 -3.82 -10.14 14.12
CA SER A 257 -4.72 -10.17 12.96
C SER A 257 -4.29 -11.19 11.91
N SER A 258 -2.98 -11.42 11.75
CA SER A 258 -2.49 -12.43 10.81
C SER A 258 -2.82 -13.85 11.25
N LEU A 259 -2.74 -14.14 12.55
CA LEU A 259 -3.12 -15.44 13.10
C LEU A 259 -4.60 -15.71 12.88
N LEU A 260 -5.45 -14.70 13.05
CA LEU A 260 -6.87 -14.79 12.70
C LEU A 260 -7.06 -15.06 11.20
N GLY A 261 -6.32 -14.34 10.34
CA GLY A 261 -6.34 -14.57 8.89
C GLY A 261 -5.94 -16.00 8.48
N LEU A 262 -4.88 -16.54 9.09
CA LEU A 262 -4.46 -17.93 8.89
C LEU A 262 -5.57 -18.91 9.33
N LEU A 263 -6.16 -18.70 10.51
CA LEU A 263 -7.24 -19.56 11.02
C LEU A 263 -8.45 -19.55 10.08
N LEU A 264 -8.88 -18.38 9.63
CA LEU A 264 -10.03 -18.24 8.74
C LEU A 264 -9.78 -18.89 7.37
N THR A 265 -8.59 -18.72 6.79
CA THR A 265 -8.24 -19.32 5.49
C THR A 265 -8.04 -20.83 5.57
N THR A 266 -7.50 -21.35 6.67
CA THR A 266 -7.25 -22.79 6.85
C THR A 266 -8.52 -23.57 7.18
N LEU A 267 -9.31 -23.08 8.14
CA LEU A 267 -10.55 -23.74 8.58
C LEU A 267 -11.71 -23.47 7.61
N GLY A 268 -11.78 -22.25 7.07
CA GLY A 268 -12.83 -21.82 6.15
C GLY A 268 -12.65 -22.27 4.70
N ARG A 269 -11.53 -22.93 4.34
CA ARG A 269 -11.14 -23.24 2.95
C ARG A 269 -12.23 -23.90 2.10
N GLY A 270 -13.01 -24.81 2.69
CA GLY A 270 -14.05 -25.54 1.98
C GLY A 270 -15.30 -24.72 1.74
N VAL A 271 -15.76 -23.99 2.76
CA VAL A 271 -16.94 -23.11 2.66
C VAL A 271 -16.63 -21.94 1.73
N TRP A 272 -15.47 -21.32 1.90
CA TRP A 272 -15.02 -20.20 1.09
C TRP A 272 -14.88 -20.57 -0.39
N GLY A 273 -14.22 -21.68 -0.72
CA GLY A 273 -14.07 -22.13 -2.10
C GLY A 273 -15.41 -22.37 -2.81
N ARG A 274 -16.40 -22.94 -2.10
CA ARG A 274 -17.75 -23.20 -2.65
C ARG A 274 -18.56 -21.94 -2.94
N ILE A 275 -18.23 -20.80 -2.30
CA ILE A 275 -18.88 -19.52 -2.62
C ILE A 275 -18.53 -19.08 -4.05
N PHE A 276 -17.32 -19.41 -4.53
CA PHE A 276 -16.82 -18.98 -5.84
C PHE A 276 -17.02 -20.01 -6.95
N THR A 277 -17.03 -21.31 -6.66
CA THR A 277 -17.13 -22.34 -7.69
C THR A 277 -17.84 -23.61 -7.23
N ASN A 278 -18.55 -24.24 -8.17
CA ASN A 278 -19.11 -25.58 -8.03
C ASN A 278 -18.27 -26.65 -8.76
N ASP A 279 -17.21 -26.24 -9.48
CA ASP A 279 -16.29 -27.16 -10.15
C ASP A 279 -15.39 -27.85 -9.12
N SER A 280 -15.43 -29.19 -9.10
CA SER A 280 -14.69 -30.00 -8.14
C SER A 280 -13.18 -29.89 -8.29
N GLU A 281 -12.64 -29.78 -9.51
CA GLU A 281 -11.18 -29.66 -9.72
C GLU A 281 -10.67 -28.29 -9.26
N VAL A 282 -11.42 -27.21 -9.55
CA VAL A 282 -11.06 -25.86 -9.07
C VAL A 282 -11.17 -25.77 -7.55
N LEU A 283 -12.22 -26.37 -6.97
CA LEU A 283 -12.44 -26.40 -5.53
C LEU A 283 -11.31 -27.15 -4.80
N GLU A 284 -10.92 -28.33 -5.28
CA GLU A 284 -9.85 -29.13 -4.68
C GLU A 284 -8.51 -28.38 -4.73
N LEU A 285 -8.17 -27.79 -5.88
CA LEU A 285 -6.95 -26.99 -6.01
C LEU A 285 -6.97 -25.80 -5.04
N THR A 286 -8.07 -25.07 -4.98
CA THR A 286 -8.25 -23.92 -4.07
C THR A 286 -8.11 -24.33 -2.61
N MET A 287 -8.76 -25.41 -2.19
CA MET A 287 -8.68 -25.92 -0.81
C MET A 287 -7.25 -26.36 -0.42
N SER A 288 -6.46 -26.81 -1.40
CA SER A 288 -5.06 -27.18 -1.17
C SER A 288 -4.13 -25.96 -1.02
N VAL A 289 -4.48 -24.82 -1.62
CA VAL A 289 -3.66 -23.61 -1.68
C VAL A 289 -4.01 -22.60 -0.59
N LEU A 290 -5.28 -22.49 -0.18
CA LEU A 290 -5.70 -21.52 0.84
C LEU A 290 -4.89 -21.57 2.15
N PRO A 291 -4.49 -22.75 2.69
CA PRO A 291 -3.58 -22.80 3.83
C PRO A 291 -2.22 -22.16 3.58
N ILE A 292 -1.67 -22.30 2.36
CA ILE A 292 -0.38 -21.69 1.97
C ILE A 292 -0.55 -20.16 1.94
N ILE A 293 -1.66 -19.67 1.40
CA ILE A 293 -1.98 -18.23 1.39
C ILE A 293 -2.15 -17.71 2.82
N GLY A 294 -2.81 -18.46 3.70
CA GLY A 294 -2.89 -18.12 5.12
C GLY A 294 -1.52 -18.00 5.80
N LEU A 295 -0.54 -18.83 5.40
CA LEU A 295 0.84 -18.70 5.88
C LEU A 295 1.54 -17.45 5.30
N CYS A 296 1.29 -17.10 4.04
CA CYS A 296 1.78 -15.85 3.46
C CYS A 296 1.29 -14.64 4.27
N GLU A 297 0.05 -14.70 4.77
CA GLU A 297 -0.58 -13.61 5.51
C GLU A 297 0.08 -13.33 6.87
N ILE A 298 0.68 -14.34 7.50
CA ILE A 298 1.52 -14.18 8.70
C ILE A 298 2.69 -13.24 8.45
N ALA A 299 3.26 -13.25 7.25
CA ALA A 299 4.34 -12.36 6.88
C ALA A 299 3.81 -11.03 6.30
N ASN A 300 2.73 -11.08 5.52
CA ASN A 300 2.17 -9.93 4.81
C ASN A 300 1.69 -8.82 5.75
N CYS A 301 0.93 -9.13 6.80
CA CYS A 301 0.37 -8.08 7.64
C CYS A 301 1.45 -7.35 8.48
N PRO A 302 2.42 -8.02 9.12
CA PRO A 302 3.54 -7.34 9.76
C PRO A 302 4.45 -6.60 8.76
N GLN A 303 4.65 -7.14 7.54
CA GLN A 303 5.34 -6.43 6.45
C GLN A 303 4.62 -5.11 6.14
N THR A 304 3.34 -5.17 5.80
CA THR A 304 2.53 -4.02 5.41
C THR A 304 2.46 -2.97 6.51
N THR A 305 2.33 -3.41 7.76
CA THR A 305 2.38 -2.54 8.95
C THR A 305 3.74 -1.87 9.10
N SER A 306 4.83 -2.62 8.88
CA SER A 306 6.20 -2.09 8.94
C SER A 306 6.49 -1.10 7.81
N CYS A 307 5.94 -1.31 6.61
CA CYS A 307 5.95 -0.32 5.54
C CYS A 307 5.24 0.97 5.99
N GLY A 308 4.14 0.87 6.72
CA GLY A 308 3.47 2.01 7.36
C GLY A 308 4.38 2.76 8.34
N ILE A 309 5.14 2.05 9.17
CA ILE A 309 6.12 2.64 10.10
C ILE A 309 7.24 3.38 9.33
N LEU A 310 7.76 2.78 8.25
CA LEU A 310 8.75 3.42 7.39
C LEU A 310 8.19 4.64 6.66
N ARG A 311 6.93 4.60 6.22
CA ARG A 311 6.23 5.76 5.66
C ARG A 311 6.08 6.86 6.71
N GLY A 312 5.54 6.58 7.89
CA GLY A 312 5.39 7.57 8.97
C GLY A 312 6.71 8.19 9.43
N SER A 313 7.83 7.45 9.32
CA SER A 313 9.18 7.96 9.59
C SER A 313 9.88 8.60 8.37
N ALA A 314 9.16 8.89 7.28
CA ALA A 314 9.65 9.52 6.05
C ALA A 314 10.78 8.74 5.32
N ARG A 315 10.75 7.40 5.39
CA ARG A 315 11.72 6.49 4.76
C ARG A 315 11.09 5.39 3.87
N PRO A 316 10.08 5.68 3.04
CA PRO A 316 9.44 4.67 2.19
C PRO A 316 10.42 3.97 1.24
N GLY A 317 11.49 4.64 0.81
CA GLY A 317 12.48 4.07 -0.10
C GLY A 317 13.16 2.79 0.40
N ILE A 318 13.35 2.62 1.71
CA ILE A 318 13.95 1.39 2.25
C ILE A 318 12.98 0.22 2.04
N GLY A 319 11.69 0.42 2.32
CA GLY A 319 10.65 -0.58 2.07
C GLY A 319 10.54 -0.95 0.60
N ALA A 320 10.60 0.03 -0.30
CA ALA A 320 10.54 -0.23 -1.75
C ALA A 320 11.69 -1.12 -2.25
N TRP A 321 12.92 -0.89 -1.78
CA TRP A 321 14.05 -1.76 -2.14
C TRP A 321 13.91 -3.16 -1.54
N ILE A 322 13.47 -3.28 -0.29
CA ILE A 322 13.22 -4.59 0.33
C ILE A 322 12.16 -5.36 -0.45
N ASN A 323 11.06 -4.71 -0.84
CA ASN A 323 10.03 -5.33 -1.68
C ASN A 323 10.62 -5.82 -3.01
N PHE A 324 11.41 -4.98 -3.70
CA PHE A 324 12.06 -5.37 -4.96
C PHE A 324 12.89 -6.65 -4.80
N TYR A 325 13.81 -6.68 -3.84
CA TYR A 325 14.68 -7.85 -3.63
C TYR A 325 13.87 -9.08 -3.23
N SER A 326 12.89 -8.92 -2.35
CA SER A 326 12.11 -10.05 -1.82
C SER A 326 11.21 -10.68 -2.88
N PHE A 327 10.43 -9.88 -3.60
CA PHE A 327 9.49 -10.40 -4.61
C PHE A 327 10.18 -10.83 -5.90
N TYR A 328 11.14 -10.04 -6.40
CA TYR A 328 11.71 -10.26 -7.73
C TYR A 328 13.01 -11.07 -7.73
N MET A 329 13.88 -10.90 -6.73
CA MET A 329 15.17 -11.60 -6.70
C MET A 329 15.10 -12.93 -5.93
N VAL A 330 14.13 -13.10 -5.02
CA VAL A 330 13.94 -14.34 -4.25
C VAL A 330 12.64 -15.04 -4.60
N GLY A 331 11.51 -14.32 -4.54
CA GLY A 331 10.18 -14.85 -4.83
C GLY A 331 10.05 -15.43 -6.23
N THR A 332 10.44 -14.66 -7.26
CA THR A 332 10.31 -15.09 -8.66
C THR A 332 11.11 -16.32 -9.02
N PRO A 333 12.42 -16.40 -8.70
CA PRO A 333 13.18 -17.60 -9.02
C PRO A 333 12.64 -18.83 -8.30
N VAL A 334 12.26 -18.71 -7.03
CA VAL A 334 11.63 -19.81 -6.27
C VAL A 334 10.30 -20.22 -6.91
N ALA A 335 9.44 -19.26 -7.26
CA ALA A 335 8.16 -19.52 -7.93
C ALA A 335 8.37 -20.31 -9.23
N ILE A 336 9.29 -19.87 -10.10
CA ILE A 336 9.55 -20.49 -11.41
C ILE A 336 10.12 -21.90 -11.24
N VAL A 337 11.11 -22.08 -10.37
CA VAL A 337 11.75 -23.40 -10.14
C VAL A 337 10.74 -24.39 -9.57
N LEU A 338 9.99 -24.02 -8.54
CA LEU A 338 9.00 -24.91 -7.92
C LEU A 338 7.88 -25.26 -8.90
N THR A 339 7.46 -24.31 -9.71
CA THR A 339 6.32 -24.47 -10.64
C THR A 339 6.69 -25.32 -11.85
N PHE A 340 7.79 -25.00 -12.54
CA PHE A 340 8.12 -25.61 -13.83
C PHE A 340 9.16 -26.73 -13.73
N VAL A 341 10.16 -26.60 -12.86
CA VAL A 341 11.24 -27.60 -12.72
C VAL A 341 10.76 -28.76 -11.85
N TRP A 342 10.19 -28.47 -10.67
CA TRP A 342 9.65 -29.49 -9.76
C TRP A 342 8.20 -29.86 -10.03
N ARG A 343 7.57 -29.22 -11.03
CA ARG A 343 6.22 -29.53 -11.52
C ARG A 343 5.15 -29.52 -10.42
N LEU A 344 5.30 -28.64 -9.42
CA LEU A 344 4.30 -28.43 -8.36
C LEU A 344 3.06 -27.65 -8.85
N GLY A 345 3.08 -27.17 -10.11
CA GLY A 345 1.99 -26.41 -10.71
C GLY A 345 1.67 -25.14 -9.92
N PHE A 346 0.39 -24.83 -9.73
CA PHE A 346 -0.05 -23.61 -9.05
C PHE A 346 0.49 -23.49 -7.60
N LYS A 347 0.68 -24.62 -6.89
CA LYS A 347 1.26 -24.61 -5.54
C LYS A 347 2.68 -24.05 -5.53
N GLY A 348 3.46 -24.30 -6.58
CA GLY A 348 4.81 -23.77 -6.72
C GLY A 348 4.85 -22.24 -6.72
N LEU A 349 3.89 -21.60 -7.39
CA LEU A 349 3.74 -20.14 -7.41
C LEU A 349 3.40 -19.60 -6.02
N CYS A 350 2.52 -20.28 -5.28
CA CYS A 350 2.16 -19.90 -3.91
C CYS A 350 3.33 -20.04 -2.94
N TYR A 351 4.18 -21.05 -3.09
CA TYR A 351 5.41 -21.16 -2.30
C TYR A 351 6.45 -20.08 -2.65
N GLY A 352 6.51 -19.65 -3.91
CA GLY A 352 7.31 -18.49 -4.31
C GLY A 352 6.82 -17.20 -3.64
N LEU A 353 5.51 -16.98 -3.58
CA LEU A 353 4.91 -15.88 -2.82
C LEU A 353 5.27 -15.97 -1.32
N LEU A 354 5.17 -17.15 -0.73
CA LEU A 354 5.54 -17.37 0.67
C LEU A 354 7.01 -17.04 0.94
N ALA A 355 7.92 -17.47 0.07
CA ALA A 355 9.35 -17.18 0.18
C ALA A 355 9.64 -15.67 0.08
N ALA A 356 8.96 -14.97 -0.83
CA ALA A 356 9.05 -13.51 -0.95
C ALA A 356 8.59 -12.82 0.34
N GLN A 357 7.41 -13.18 0.84
CA GLN A 357 6.81 -12.59 2.03
C GLN A 357 7.68 -12.81 3.28
N ILE A 358 8.21 -14.02 3.48
CA ILE A 358 9.13 -14.32 4.59
C ILE A 358 10.41 -13.48 4.51
N THR A 359 11.01 -13.37 3.32
CA THR A 359 12.23 -12.58 3.12
C THR A 359 11.96 -11.10 3.41
N CYS A 360 10.81 -10.60 2.96
CA CYS A 360 10.39 -9.23 3.12
C CYS A 360 10.16 -8.88 4.60
N VAL A 361 9.36 -9.70 5.31
CA VAL A 361 9.02 -9.44 6.71
C VAL A 361 10.25 -9.49 7.62
N VAL A 362 11.17 -10.44 7.40
CA VAL A 362 12.42 -10.53 8.19
C VAL A 362 13.30 -9.30 7.96
N SER A 363 13.45 -8.88 6.70
CA SER A 363 14.27 -7.72 6.33
C SER A 363 13.70 -6.43 6.90
N ILE A 364 12.39 -6.20 6.75
CA ILE A 364 11.75 -4.95 7.18
C ILE A 364 11.65 -4.85 8.70
N LEU A 365 11.35 -5.94 9.41
CA LEU A 365 11.35 -5.96 10.88
C LEU A 365 12.74 -5.70 11.43
N THR A 366 13.79 -6.21 10.78
CA THR A 366 15.18 -5.93 11.17
C THR A 366 15.49 -4.43 11.06
N VAL A 367 15.01 -3.77 10.00
CA VAL A 367 15.18 -2.30 9.83
C VAL A 367 14.39 -1.53 10.87
N VAL A 368 13.14 -1.91 11.15
CA VAL A 368 12.31 -1.26 12.17
C VAL A 368 12.94 -1.41 13.54
N HIS A 369 13.44 -2.60 13.90
CA HIS A 369 14.09 -2.85 15.18
C HIS A 369 15.39 -2.06 15.35
N LYS A 370 16.17 -1.88 14.27
CA LYS A 370 17.41 -1.09 14.27
C LYS A 370 17.18 0.42 14.09
N THR A 371 15.94 0.89 14.04
CA THR A 371 15.65 2.32 13.85
C THR A 371 16.01 3.11 15.11
N ASP A 372 16.87 4.11 14.93
CA ASP A 372 17.17 5.12 15.94
C ASP A 372 16.09 6.21 15.93
N TRP A 373 15.15 6.10 16.86
CA TRP A 373 13.99 6.99 16.96
C TRP A 373 14.35 8.44 17.32
N GLU A 374 15.43 8.64 18.09
CA GLU A 374 15.91 9.99 18.44
C GLU A 374 16.43 10.71 17.20
N ARG A 375 17.24 10.01 16.40
CA ARG A 375 17.75 10.54 15.13
C ARG A 375 16.64 10.85 14.13
N GLU A 376 15.62 9.98 14.03
CA GLU A 376 14.50 10.24 13.13
C GLU A 376 13.64 11.43 13.60
N SER A 377 13.45 11.62 14.92
CA SER A 377 12.76 12.81 15.43
C SER A 377 13.50 14.11 15.13
N LEU A 378 14.84 14.11 15.21
CA LEU A 378 15.66 15.27 14.82
C LEU A 378 15.51 15.62 13.33
N LYS A 379 15.55 14.62 12.43
CA LYS A 379 15.33 14.84 10.99
C LYS A 379 13.94 15.40 10.71
N THR A 380 12.92 14.93 11.44
CA THR A 380 11.56 15.47 11.32
C THR A 380 11.49 16.95 11.69
N LYS A 381 12.20 17.37 12.76
CA LYS A 381 12.30 18.80 13.10
C LYS A 381 12.93 19.62 11.97
N GLU A 382 13.93 19.10 11.27
CA GLU A 382 14.51 19.79 10.10
C GLU A 382 13.55 19.82 8.89
N LEU A 383 12.83 18.72 8.65
CA LEU A 383 11.85 18.58 7.56
C LEU A 383 10.68 19.55 7.71
N VAL A 384 10.19 19.75 8.93
CA VAL A 384 9.01 20.58 9.23
C VAL A 384 9.38 22.00 9.72
N GLY A 385 10.59 22.19 10.26
CA GLY A 385 11.07 23.45 10.82
C GLY A 385 11.57 24.48 9.79
N LYS A 386 12.01 24.04 8.60
CA LYS A 386 12.56 24.93 7.57
C LYS A 386 11.64 26.05 7.09
N ASN A 387 10.32 25.93 7.26
CA ASN A 387 9.37 27.02 6.96
C ASN A 387 9.10 27.95 8.14
N ASN A 388 9.33 27.54 9.39
CA ASN A 388 9.20 28.48 10.52
C ASN A 388 10.27 29.56 10.46
N ASP A 389 11.51 29.21 10.11
CA ASP A 389 12.59 30.19 9.97
C ASP A 389 12.38 31.11 8.75
N ARG A 390 11.82 30.59 7.65
CA ARG A 390 11.46 31.40 6.48
C ARG A 390 10.23 32.29 6.73
N MET A 391 9.19 31.79 7.41
CA MET A 391 8.02 32.59 7.79
C MET A 391 8.37 33.63 8.84
N ALA A 392 9.25 33.32 9.79
CA ALA A 392 9.80 34.28 10.74
C ALA A 392 10.67 35.34 10.05
N ALA A 393 11.49 34.94 9.07
CA ALA A 393 12.25 35.88 8.24
C ALA A 393 11.36 36.75 7.35
N PHE A 394 10.27 36.21 6.80
CA PHE A 394 9.28 36.98 6.03
C PHE A 394 8.45 37.91 6.93
N ALA A 395 8.09 37.48 8.15
CA ALA A 395 7.39 38.32 9.13
C ALA A 395 8.29 39.46 9.63
N HIS A 396 9.57 39.17 9.90
CA HIS A 396 10.55 40.20 10.22
C HIS A 396 10.80 41.15 9.04
N ALA A 397 10.81 40.65 7.80
CA ALA A 397 10.93 41.49 6.61
C ALA A 397 9.71 42.42 6.41
N ASP A 398 8.49 41.92 6.64
CA ASP A 398 7.25 42.72 6.57
C ASP A 398 7.16 43.77 7.70
N GLU A 399 7.67 43.46 8.90
CA GLU A 399 7.82 44.43 9.99
C GLU A 399 8.86 45.51 9.67
N THR A 400 10.01 45.14 9.09
CA THR A 400 11.02 46.14 8.69
C THR A 400 10.53 47.08 7.60
N VAL A 401 9.75 46.58 6.63
CA VAL A 401 9.16 47.42 5.56
C VAL A 401 8.10 48.37 6.12
N LYS A 402 7.27 47.92 7.07
CA LYS A 402 6.31 48.81 7.77
C LYS A 402 6.98 49.86 8.65
N CYS A 403 8.12 49.54 9.26
CA CYS A 403 8.90 50.51 10.03
C CYS A 403 9.55 51.58 9.13
N GLU A 404 10.02 51.23 7.93
CA GLU A 404 10.58 52.18 6.98
C GLU A 404 9.51 53.10 6.37
N GLU A 405 8.32 52.58 6.07
CA GLU A 405 7.18 53.38 5.58
C GLU A 405 6.56 54.30 6.66
N GLY A 406 6.68 53.93 7.94
CA GLY A 406 6.20 54.74 9.08
C GLY A 406 7.13 55.88 9.49
N VAL A 407 8.39 55.88 9.07
CA VAL A 407 9.39 56.93 9.36
C VAL A 407 9.48 57.97 8.22
N ALA A 408 8.88 57.68 7.06
CA ALA A 408 8.89 58.54 5.88
C ALA A 408 7.67 59.48 5.73
N ASN A 409 6.80 59.59 6.75
CA ASN A 409 5.64 60.49 6.76
C ASN A 409 5.73 61.61 7.81
#